data_AF-A0A1E1WYU6-F1
#
_entry.id   AF-A0A1E1WYU6-F1
#
_cell.length_a   1.000
_cell.length_b   1.000
_cell.length_c   1.000
_cell.angle_alpha   90.00
_cell.angle_beta   90.00
_cell.angle_gamma   90.00
#
_symmetry.space_group_name_H-M   'P 1'
#
loop_
_entity.id
_entity.type
_entity.pdbx_description
1 polymer ?
#
loop_
_entity_poly.entity_id
_entity_poly.type
_entity_poly.pdbx_seq_one_letter_code
_entity_poly.pdbx_strand_id
1 'polypeptide(L)'
;MLEVVVLTFLIAFATWFVIQRKRRLSFFKEIGIPGPPPSFISGNLSDLIRKGSAAAIQEWLDKYGDYVGFYNGAFPVLIVKDPELIKKIQIKDFGNFHSRGVSSGFARVHPINKQNLVNTPGDRWKEMRSLLTPAFTTSNMKKMAGLMDDCTNEFLEVLKKLHSEHRVFEARELFQRLTADVIVRSAFGMKS
;
A
#
# COMPACT_ATOMS: atom_id res chain seq x y z
N MET A 1 46.82 13.51 14.14
CA MET A 1 46.45 14.02 12.79
C MET A 1 45.24 13.29 12.23
N LEU A 2 45.30 11.96 12.01
CA LEU A 2 44.18 11.19 11.46
C LEU A 2 42.90 11.22 12.33
N GLU A 3 43.03 11.07 13.66
CA GLU A 3 41.89 11.08 14.59
C GLU A 3 41.11 12.41 14.57
N VAL A 4 41.83 13.54 14.56
CA VAL A 4 41.25 14.89 14.50
C VAL A 4 40.50 15.09 13.18
N VAL A 5 41.08 14.61 12.07
CA VAL A 5 40.44 14.68 10.75
C VAL A 5 39.15 13.84 10.74
N VAL A 6 39.19 12.59 11.22
CA VAL A 6 38.02 11.71 11.30
C VAL A 6 36.92 12.33 12.16
N LEU A 7 37.26 12.85 13.35
CA LEU A 7 36.30 13.48 14.25
C LEU A 7 35.64 14.71 13.62
N THR A 8 36.42 15.53 12.90
CA THR A 8 35.90 16.71 12.19
C THR A 8 34.91 16.31 11.11
N PHE A 9 35.22 15.28 10.31
CA PHE A 9 34.29 14.76 9.30
C PHE A 9 33.01 14.19 9.93
N LEU A 10 33.11 13.48 11.06
CA LEU A 10 31.94 12.95 11.77
C LEU A 10 31.03 14.07 12.30
N ILE A 11 31.60 15.13 12.88
CA ILE A 11 30.83 16.29 13.37
C ILE A 11 30.17 17.03 12.20
N ALA A 12 30.91 17.26 11.11
CA ALA A 12 30.37 17.90 9.92
C ALA A 12 29.21 17.08 9.31
N PHE A 13 29.38 15.75 9.21
CA PHE A 13 28.35 14.85 8.72
C PHE A 13 27.13 14.83 9.65
N ALA A 14 27.32 14.75 10.96
CA ALA A 14 26.23 14.78 11.94
C ALA A 14 25.45 16.10 11.87
N THR A 15 26.15 17.23 11.76
CA THR A 15 25.54 18.56 11.62
C THR A 15 24.74 18.65 10.33
N TRP A 16 25.34 18.27 9.20
CA TRP A 16 24.67 18.21 7.91
C TRP A 16 23.42 17.31 7.97
N PHE A 17 23.54 16.12 8.57
CA PHE A 17 22.43 15.18 8.72
C PHE A 17 21.30 15.79 9.54
N VAL A 18 21.60 16.40 10.70
CA VAL A 18 20.58 17.04 11.55
C VAL A 18 19.87 18.17 10.81
N ILE A 19 20.60 19.03 10.08
CA ILE A 19 20.02 20.11 9.29
C ILE A 19 19.10 19.53 8.20
N GLN A 20 19.56 18.53 7.46
CA GLN A 20 18.77 17.90 6.40
C GLN A 20 17.51 17.22 6.94
N ARG A 21 17.59 16.54 8.10
CA ARG A 21 16.41 15.94 8.72
C ARG A 21 15.41 16.98 9.19
N LYS A 22 15.87 18.04 9.87
CA LYS A 22 14.97 19.13 10.32
C LYS A 22 14.26 19.79 9.14
N ARG A 23 14.97 20.08 8.04
CA ARG A 23 14.40 20.63 6.81
C ARG A 23 13.34 19.72 6.17
N ARG A 24 13.58 18.42 6.13
CA ARG A 24 12.57 17.48 5.59
C ARG A 24 11.32 17.44 6.48
N LEU A 25 11.50 17.43 7.80
CA LEU A 25 10.40 17.36 8.77
C LEU A 25 9.67 18.70 8.98
N SER A 26 10.13 19.81 8.38
CA SER A 26 9.43 21.10 8.40
C SER A 26 8.52 21.33 7.19
N PHE A 27 8.62 20.51 6.13
CA PHE A 27 7.89 20.69 4.87
C PHE A 27 6.40 21.06 5.04
N PHE A 28 5.61 20.24 5.74
CA PHE A 28 4.17 20.49 5.90
C PHE A 28 3.87 21.73 6.75
N LYS A 29 4.70 21.99 7.76
CA LYS A 29 4.60 23.20 8.58
C LYS A 29 4.85 24.46 7.73
N GLU A 30 5.82 24.42 6.82
CA GLU A 30 6.16 25.55 5.95
C GLU A 30 5.07 25.85 4.93
N ILE A 31 4.36 24.84 4.43
CA ILE A 31 3.25 25.00 3.47
C ILE A 31 1.86 25.08 4.13
N GLY A 32 1.81 25.15 5.47
CA GLY A 32 0.55 25.34 6.22
C GLY A 32 -0.38 24.13 6.25
N ILE A 33 0.11 22.91 6.00
CA ILE A 33 -0.69 21.68 6.11
C ILE A 33 -0.59 21.16 7.55
N PRO A 34 -1.72 20.97 8.26
CA PRO A 34 -1.72 20.50 9.63
C PRO A 34 -1.41 19.00 9.71
N GLY A 35 -0.96 18.54 10.87
CA GLY A 35 -0.71 17.13 11.12
C GLY A 35 0.02 16.84 12.43
N PRO A 36 0.22 15.54 12.74
CA PRO A 36 0.90 15.13 13.95
C PRO A 36 2.38 15.56 13.94
N PRO A 37 2.92 16.10 15.05
CA PRO A 37 4.32 16.50 15.12
C PRO A 37 5.22 15.26 14.89
N PRO A 38 6.17 15.31 13.94
CA PRO A 38 7.03 14.17 13.66
C PRO A 38 8.11 14.02 14.72
N SER A 39 8.42 12.77 15.09
CA SER A 39 9.66 12.47 15.79
C SER A 39 10.87 12.64 14.85
N PHE A 40 12.03 12.97 15.41
CA PHE A 40 13.24 13.23 14.62
C PHE A 40 13.73 12.01 13.82
N ILE A 41 13.58 10.81 14.38
CA ILE A 41 14.09 9.57 13.78
C ILE A 41 13.06 8.92 12.86
N SER A 42 11.89 8.57 13.40
CA SER A 42 10.88 7.75 12.71
C SER A 42 9.74 8.54 12.08
N GLY A 43 9.73 9.87 12.23
CA GLY A 43 8.58 10.68 11.85
C GLY A 43 7.38 10.28 12.71
N ASN A 44 6.30 9.84 12.06
CA ASN A 44 5.07 9.39 12.70
C ASN A 44 4.88 7.86 12.62
N LEU A 45 5.90 7.11 12.17
CA LEU A 45 5.80 5.66 11.99
C LEU A 45 5.54 4.91 13.30
N SER A 46 6.06 5.38 14.42
CA SER A 46 5.81 4.76 15.73
C SER A 46 4.32 4.78 16.11
N ASP A 47 3.60 5.84 15.78
CA ASP A 47 2.18 5.95 16.09
C ASP A 47 1.34 5.04 15.17
N LEU A 48 1.72 4.94 13.88
CA LEU A 48 1.12 3.98 12.94
C LEU A 48 1.28 2.52 13.39
N ILE A 49 2.47 2.16 13.89
CA ILE A 49 2.74 0.79 14.36
C ILE A 49 1.99 0.53 15.67
N ARG A 50 2.04 1.46 16.63
CA ARG A 50 1.48 1.27 17.97
C ARG A 50 -0.05 1.23 17.98
N LYS A 51 -0.71 2.11 17.23
CA LYS A 51 -2.17 2.19 17.17
C LYS A 51 -2.77 1.34 16.04
N GLY A 52 -1.96 0.94 15.07
CA GLY A 52 -2.42 0.45 13.77
C GLY A 52 -2.74 1.60 12.83
N SER A 53 -2.40 1.44 11.54
CA SER A 53 -2.47 2.52 10.55
C SER A 53 -3.87 3.13 10.42
N ALA A 54 -4.92 2.30 10.41
CA ALA A 54 -6.29 2.79 10.25
C ALA A 54 -6.73 3.67 11.43
N ALA A 55 -6.49 3.21 12.66
CA ALA A 55 -6.86 3.97 13.86
C ALA A 55 -6.07 5.26 13.99
N ALA A 56 -4.75 5.23 13.72
CA ALA A 56 -3.92 6.43 13.74
C ALA A 56 -4.36 7.46 12.68
N ILE A 57 -4.62 7.02 11.45
CA ILE A 57 -5.11 7.89 10.36
C ILE A 57 -6.46 8.51 10.73
N GLN A 58 -7.38 7.71 11.27
CA GLN A 58 -8.69 8.21 11.70
C GLN A 58 -8.55 9.28 12.79
N GLU A 59 -7.76 9.02 13.83
CA GLU A 59 -7.50 10.00 14.90
C GLU A 59 -6.91 11.30 14.36
N TRP A 60 -5.99 11.23 13.40
CA TRP A 60 -5.41 12.43 12.81
C TRP A 60 -6.40 13.20 11.95
N LEU A 61 -7.24 12.51 11.17
CA LEU A 61 -8.30 13.14 10.40
C LEU A 61 -9.31 13.85 11.31
N ASP A 62 -9.70 13.21 12.41
CA ASP A 62 -10.63 13.80 13.39
C ASP A 62 -10.04 15.03 14.07
N LYS A 63 -8.71 15.05 14.28
CA LYS A 63 -8.01 16.14 14.98
C LYS A 63 -7.59 17.30 14.06
N TYR A 64 -7.13 17.02 12.85
CA TYR A 64 -6.47 17.99 11.97
C TYR A 64 -7.31 18.33 10.73
N GLY A 65 -8.43 17.63 10.50
CA GLY A 65 -9.37 17.89 9.41
C GLY A 65 -9.09 17.05 8.16
N ASP A 66 -9.57 17.53 7.02
CA ASP A 66 -9.62 16.74 5.78
C ASP A 66 -8.28 16.63 5.03
N TYR A 67 -7.25 17.35 5.49
CA TYR A 67 -5.89 17.33 4.95
C TYR A 67 -4.90 17.14 6.09
N VAL A 68 -4.14 16.05 6.06
CA VAL A 68 -3.18 15.74 7.11
C VAL A 68 -1.82 15.41 6.51
N GLY A 69 -0.83 16.22 6.84
CA GLY A 69 0.57 15.97 6.53
C GLY A 69 1.24 15.16 7.63
N PHE A 70 1.84 14.01 7.29
CA PHE A 70 2.63 13.23 8.22
C PHE A 70 3.92 12.71 7.56
N TYR A 71 4.83 12.16 8.36
CA TYR A 71 6.12 11.69 7.88
C TYR A 71 6.31 10.20 8.13
N ASN A 72 6.57 9.44 7.07
CA ASN A 72 7.10 8.09 7.17
C ASN A 72 8.63 8.15 7.20
N GLY A 73 9.23 8.06 8.40
CA GLY A 73 10.63 8.46 8.59
C GLY A 73 10.80 9.96 8.36
N ALA A 74 11.38 10.35 7.22
CA ALA A 74 11.36 11.75 6.76
C ALA A 74 10.79 11.90 5.35
N PHE A 75 10.05 10.91 4.88
CA PHE A 75 9.31 11.02 3.63
C PHE A 75 7.94 11.66 3.92
N PRO A 76 7.63 12.83 3.34
CA PRO A 76 6.35 13.49 3.55
C PRO A 76 5.23 12.70 2.87
N VAL A 77 4.11 12.52 3.57
CA VAL A 77 2.90 11.84 3.08
C VAL A 77 1.70 12.71 3.40
N LEU A 78 0.88 12.98 2.38
CA LEU A 78 -0.37 13.73 2.52
C LEU A 78 -1.55 12.75 2.53
N ILE A 79 -2.38 12.85 3.57
CA ILE A 79 -3.69 12.21 3.64
C ILE A 79 -4.71 13.23 3.13
N VAL A 80 -5.60 12.78 2.25
CA VAL A 80 -6.68 13.59 1.68
C VAL A 80 -8.01 12.88 1.92
N LYS A 81 -8.96 13.59 2.55
CA LYS A 81 -10.34 13.13 2.77
C LYS A 81 -11.36 13.87 1.91
N ASP A 82 -11.01 15.03 1.34
CA ASP A 82 -11.86 15.78 0.41
C ASP A 82 -12.11 15.00 -0.90
N PRO A 83 -13.36 14.62 -1.22
CA PRO A 83 -13.71 13.92 -2.44
C PRO A 83 -13.32 14.65 -3.73
N GLU A 84 -13.40 15.99 -3.75
CA GLU A 84 -13.07 16.76 -4.96
C GLU A 84 -11.57 16.76 -5.23
N LEU A 85 -10.74 16.89 -4.20
CA LEU A 85 -9.29 16.73 -4.36
C LEU A 85 -8.92 15.28 -4.71
N ILE A 86 -9.55 14.27 -4.09
CA ILE A 86 -9.34 12.86 -4.45
C ILE A 86 -9.66 12.63 -5.94
N LYS A 87 -10.80 13.14 -6.42
CA LYS A 87 -11.20 13.06 -7.84
C LYS A 87 -10.19 13.77 -8.74
N LYS A 88 -9.70 14.94 -8.32
CA LYS A 88 -8.65 15.65 -9.07
C LYS A 88 -7.38 14.80 -9.19
N ILE A 89 -6.88 14.25 -8.09
CA ILE A 89 -5.65 13.43 -8.07
C ILE A 89 -5.80 12.12 -8.84
N GLN A 90 -6.89 11.38 -8.58
CA GLN A 90 -7.07 10.01 -9.08
C GLN A 90 -7.64 9.94 -10.51
N ILE A 91 -8.28 11.02 -10.99
CA ILE A 91 -8.95 11.05 -12.30
C ILE A 91 -8.43 12.17 -13.18
N LYS A 92 -8.63 13.44 -12.78
CA LYS A 92 -8.36 14.60 -13.66
C LYS A 92 -6.85 14.73 -13.97
N ASP A 93 -6.03 14.62 -12.93
CA ASP A 93 -4.59 14.80 -12.99
C ASP A 93 -3.83 13.47 -12.84
N PHE A 94 -4.49 12.33 -13.12
CA PHE A 94 -3.90 10.99 -12.94
C PHE A 94 -2.54 10.83 -13.64
N GLY A 95 -2.32 11.52 -14.77
CA GLY A 95 -1.02 11.57 -15.45
C GLY A 95 0.15 12.06 -14.59
N ASN A 96 -0.11 12.85 -13.54
CA ASN A 96 0.90 13.31 -12.58
C ASN A 96 1.04 12.36 -11.37
N PHE A 97 0.02 11.53 -11.10
CA PHE A 97 -0.11 10.72 -9.88
C PHE A 97 -0.20 9.21 -10.14
N HIS A 98 0.14 8.74 -11.34
CA HIS A 98 0.00 7.34 -11.72
C HIS A 98 0.92 6.37 -10.97
N SER A 99 1.99 6.88 -10.33
CA SER A 99 2.96 6.07 -9.60
C SER A 99 2.50 5.86 -8.15
N ARG A 100 2.34 4.61 -7.72
CA ARG A 100 1.71 4.25 -6.42
C ARG A 100 2.56 4.50 -5.17
N GLY A 101 3.66 5.24 -5.27
CA GLY A 101 4.67 5.33 -4.22
C GLY A 101 5.27 3.96 -3.88
N VAL A 102 6.38 3.91 -3.16
CA VAL A 102 6.90 2.63 -2.66
C VAL A 102 7.05 2.72 -1.16
N SER A 103 6.36 1.85 -0.44
CA SER A 103 6.26 1.88 1.03
C SER A 103 7.60 1.64 1.74
N SER A 104 8.60 1.09 1.05
CA SER A 104 9.97 1.00 1.54
C SER A 104 11.00 1.13 0.42
N GLY A 105 12.17 1.71 0.72
CA GLY A 105 13.30 1.71 -0.21
C GLY A 105 13.73 0.28 -0.61
N PHE A 106 13.55 -0.68 0.30
CA PHE A 106 13.82 -2.10 0.07
C PHE A 106 12.89 -2.71 -0.98
N ALA A 107 11.60 -2.36 -0.99
CA ALA A 107 10.67 -2.83 -2.01
C ALA A 107 11.01 -2.29 -3.41
N ARG A 108 11.70 -1.13 -3.52
CA ARG A 108 12.15 -0.57 -4.81
C ARG A 108 13.25 -1.38 -5.47
N VAL A 109 14.17 -1.91 -4.66
CA VAL A 109 15.36 -2.63 -5.16
C VAL A 109 15.11 -4.13 -5.33
N HIS A 110 14.04 -4.65 -4.75
CA HIS A 110 13.73 -6.07 -4.84
C HIS A 110 13.42 -6.49 -6.30
N PRO A 111 14.18 -7.46 -6.87
CA PRO A 111 14.10 -7.80 -8.29
C PRO A 111 12.71 -8.17 -8.79
N ILE A 112 11.88 -8.80 -7.96
CA ILE A 112 10.52 -9.21 -8.32
C ILE A 112 9.53 -8.05 -8.09
N ASN A 113 9.69 -7.28 -7.01
CA ASN A 113 8.70 -6.26 -6.66
C ASN A 113 8.73 -5.08 -7.61
N LYS A 114 9.89 -4.79 -8.22
CA LYS A 114 10.03 -3.70 -9.20
C LYS A 114 9.42 -4.02 -10.58
N GLN A 115 9.00 -5.26 -10.82
CA GLN A 115 8.54 -5.72 -12.14
C GLN A 115 7.04 -6.03 -12.21
N ASN A 116 6.32 -5.97 -11.09
CA ASN A 116 4.89 -6.26 -11.08
C ASN A 116 4.04 -5.03 -11.44
N LEU A 117 2.80 -5.26 -11.88
CA LEU A 117 1.87 -4.21 -12.31
C LEU A 117 1.59 -3.20 -11.19
N VAL A 118 1.59 -3.62 -9.93
CA VAL A 118 1.17 -2.77 -8.80
C VAL A 118 2.24 -1.74 -8.44
N ASN A 119 3.51 -2.09 -8.59
CA ASN A 119 4.64 -1.28 -8.11
C ASN A 119 5.41 -0.57 -9.22
N THR A 120 5.30 -1.03 -10.47
CA THR A 120 6.01 -0.40 -11.58
C THR A 120 5.40 0.98 -11.85
N PRO A 121 6.20 2.05 -12.06
CA PRO A 121 5.69 3.37 -12.41
C PRO A 121 5.72 3.63 -13.93
N GLY A 122 5.05 4.71 -14.36
CA GLY A 122 5.23 5.30 -15.69
C GLY A 122 4.78 4.44 -16.87
N ASP A 123 5.48 4.56 -17.99
CA ASP A 123 5.12 3.90 -19.25
C ASP A 123 5.07 2.38 -19.14
N ARG A 124 5.96 1.79 -18.34
CA ARG A 124 5.97 0.34 -18.10
C ARG A 124 4.70 -0.13 -17.39
N TRP A 125 4.19 0.66 -16.43
CA TRP A 125 2.87 0.39 -15.83
C TRP A 125 1.76 0.46 -16.87
N LYS A 126 1.78 1.49 -17.74
CA LYS A 126 0.78 1.68 -18.78
C LYS A 126 0.76 0.51 -19.77
N GLU A 127 1.93 0.04 -20.19
CA GLU A 127 2.11 -1.13 -21.05
C GLU A 127 1.52 -2.39 -20.40
N MET A 128 1.97 -2.71 -19.17
CA MET A 128 1.47 -3.89 -18.44
C MET A 128 -0.05 -3.83 -18.20
N ARG A 129 -0.57 -2.65 -17.86
CA ARG A 129 -2.00 -2.43 -17.65
C ARG A 129 -2.77 -2.68 -18.96
N SER A 130 -2.27 -2.18 -20.09
CA SER A 130 -2.88 -2.38 -21.40
C SER A 130 -2.91 -3.87 -21.79
N LEU A 131 -1.87 -4.63 -21.45
CA LEU A 131 -1.80 -6.06 -21.72
C LEU A 131 -2.79 -6.88 -20.87
N LEU A 132 -2.99 -6.50 -19.60
CA LEU A 132 -3.82 -7.26 -18.66
C LEU A 132 -5.31 -6.87 -18.69
N THR A 133 -5.64 -5.63 -19.06
CA THR A 133 -7.02 -5.13 -19.06
C THR A 133 -8.00 -5.99 -19.89
N PRO A 134 -7.63 -6.50 -21.10
CA PRO A 134 -8.52 -7.34 -21.89
C PRO A 134 -8.99 -8.63 -21.19
N ALA A 135 -8.20 -9.18 -20.27
CA ALA A 135 -8.58 -10.36 -19.49
C ALA A 135 -9.80 -10.12 -18.58
N PHE A 136 -10.04 -8.86 -18.19
CA PHE A 136 -11.11 -8.48 -17.26
C PHE A 136 -12.30 -7.79 -17.95
N THR A 137 -12.49 -7.99 -19.26
CA THR A 137 -13.70 -7.54 -19.95
C THR A 137 -14.93 -8.30 -19.46
N THR A 138 -16.12 -7.70 -19.56
CA THR A 138 -17.39 -8.36 -19.17
C THR A 138 -17.57 -9.72 -19.85
N SER A 139 -17.18 -9.86 -21.13
CA SER A 139 -17.25 -11.13 -21.86
C SER A 139 -16.34 -12.20 -21.24
N ASN A 140 -15.08 -11.86 -20.94
CA ASN A 140 -14.15 -12.79 -20.31
C ASN A 140 -14.55 -13.13 -18.86
N MET A 141 -15.05 -12.14 -18.10
CA MET A 141 -15.61 -12.38 -16.77
C MET A 141 -16.77 -13.37 -16.79
N LYS A 142 -17.69 -13.26 -17.77
CA LYS A 142 -18.80 -14.23 -17.93
C LYS A 142 -18.30 -15.64 -18.24
N LYS A 143 -17.22 -15.79 -19.02
CA LYS A 143 -16.62 -17.10 -19.30
C LYS A 143 -16.02 -17.74 -18.04
N MET A 144 -15.45 -16.94 -17.14
CA MET A 144 -14.89 -17.43 -15.88
C MET A 144 -15.96 -17.70 -14.81
N ALA A 145 -17.15 -17.11 -14.93
CA ALA A 145 -18.20 -17.22 -13.93
C ALA A 145 -18.60 -18.67 -13.63
N GLY A 146 -18.73 -19.53 -14.66
CA GLY A 146 -19.03 -20.94 -14.45
C GLY A 146 -17.98 -21.68 -13.60
N LEU A 147 -16.69 -21.37 -13.80
CA LEU A 147 -15.61 -21.93 -12.99
C LEU A 147 -15.67 -21.45 -11.53
N MET A 148 -16.08 -20.20 -11.32
CA MET A 148 -16.27 -19.63 -9.99
C MET A 148 -17.47 -20.27 -9.27
N ASP A 149 -18.55 -20.54 -10.01
CA ASP A 149 -19.74 -21.23 -9.49
C ASP A 149 -19.39 -22.66 -9.07
N ASP A 150 -18.61 -23.39 -9.88
CA ASP A 150 -18.13 -24.73 -9.53
C ASP A 150 -17.29 -24.73 -8.24
N CYS A 151 -16.33 -23.80 -8.10
CA CYS A 151 -15.57 -23.64 -6.86
C CYS A 151 -16.49 -23.35 -5.66
N THR A 152 -17.48 -22.49 -5.86
CA THR A 152 -18.40 -22.09 -4.79
C THR A 152 -19.29 -23.25 -4.37
N ASN A 153 -19.78 -24.06 -5.32
CA ASN A 153 -20.56 -25.24 -5.04
C ASN A 153 -19.76 -26.28 -4.24
N GLU A 154 -18.51 -26.55 -4.64
CA GLU A 154 -17.61 -27.45 -3.90
C GLU A 154 -17.33 -26.92 -2.47
N PHE A 155 -17.11 -25.61 -2.33
CA PHE A 155 -16.96 -24.96 -1.02
C PHE A 155 -18.23 -25.10 -0.14
N LEU A 156 -19.42 -24.97 -0.72
CA LEU A 156 -20.68 -25.16 0.00
C LEU A 156 -20.85 -26.61 0.49
N GLU A 157 -20.42 -27.60 -0.29
CA GLU A 157 -20.44 -29.01 0.16
C GLU A 157 -19.48 -29.24 1.34
N VAL A 158 -18.30 -28.60 1.33
CA VAL A 158 -17.38 -28.63 2.48
C VAL A 158 -18.05 -28.03 3.73
N LEU A 159 -18.72 -26.88 3.59
CA LEU A 159 -19.42 -26.25 4.70
C LEU A 159 -20.57 -27.11 5.24
N LYS A 160 -21.37 -27.72 4.36
CA LYS A 160 -22.44 -28.64 4.77
C LYS A 160 -21.91 -29.82 5.56
N LYS A 161 -20.79 -30.41 5.12
CA LYS A 161 -20.12 -31.51 5.83
C LYS A 161 -19.67 -31.06 7.22
N LEU A 162 -18.94 -29.95 7.33
CA LEU A 162 -18.48 -29.43 8.62
C LEU A 162 -19.65 -29.11 9.57
N HIS A 163 -20.74 -28.58 9.03
CA HIS A 163 -21.97 -28.33 9.80
C HIS A 163 -22.59 -29.63 10.32
N SER A 164 -22.71 -30.66 9.47
CA SER A 164 -23.23 -31.97 9.88
C SER A 164 -22.38 -32.67 10.94
N GLU A 165 -21.06 -32.44 10.93
CA GLU A 165 -20.13 -32.94 11.93
C GLU A 165 -20.09 -32.07 13.21
N HIS A 166 -20.87 -30.99 13.26
CA HIS A 166 -20.89 -29.98 14.34
C HIS A 166 -19.49 -29.45 14.67
N ARG A 167 -18.63 -29.35 13.65
CA ARG A 167 -17.25 -28.91 13.80
C ARG A 167 -17.15 -27.41 13.73
N VAL A 168 -16.52 -26.84 14.74
CA VAL A 168 -16.03 -25.46 14.66
C VAL A 168 -14.92 -25.41 13.62
N PHE A 169 -14.97 -24.39 12.75
CA PHE A 169 -13.97 -24.17 11.72
C PHE A 169 -13.54 -22.70 11.71
N GLU A 170 -12.33 -22.45 11.21
CA GLU A 170 -11.81 -21.11 11.03
C GLU A 170 -12.20 -20.61 9.63
N ALA A 171 -13.00 -19.54 9.57
CA ALA A 171 -13.58 -19.09 8.32
C ALA A 171 -12.52 -18.59 7.33
N ARG A 172 -11.48 -17.89 7.81
CA ARG A 172 -10.43 -17.34 6.94
C ARG A 172 -9.70 -18.46 6.20
N GLU A 173 -9.41 -19.58 6.82
CA GLU A 173 -8.78 -20.73 6.18
C GLU A 173 -9.62 -21.26 5.01
N LEU A 174 -10.93 -21.44 5.23
CA LEU A 174 -11.82 -21.95 4.18
C LEU A 174 -11.97 -20.96 3.02
N PHE A 175 -12.12 -19.66 3.33
CA PHE A 175 -12.19 -18.62 2.29
C PHE A 175 -10.86 -18.44 1.54
N GLN A 176 -9.71 -18.67 2.19
CA GLN A 176 -8.42 -18.67 1.52
C GLN A 176 -8.33 -19.82 0.50
N ARG A 177 -8.82 -21.01 0.85
CA ARG A 177 -8.88 -22.15 -0.08
C ARG A 177 -9.81 -21.86 -1.26
N LEU A 178 -11.03 -21.39 -1.00
CA LEU A 178 -11.96 -20.97 -2.05
C LEU A 178 -11.34 -19.92 -2.99
N THR A 179 -10.66 -18.91 -2.43
CA THR A 179 -10.00 -17.87 -3.23
C THR A 179 -8.90 -18.46 -4.10
N ALA A 180 -8.08 -19.37 -3.56
CA ALA A 180 -7.03 -20.05 -4.30
C ALA A 180 -7.62 -20.89 -5.44
N ASP A 181 -8.66 -21.67 -5.19
CA ASP A 181 -9.32 -22.50 -6.22
C ASP A 181 -9.90 -21.65 -7.35
N VAL A 182 -10.59 -20.55 -7.00
CA VAL A 182 -11.10 -19.60 -7.98
C VAL A 182 -9.98 -19.06 -8.85
N ILE A 183 -8.87 -18.59 -8.25
CA ILE A 183 -7.73 -18.06 -9.01
C ILE A 183 -7.12 -19.16 -9.89
N VAL A 184 -6.89 -20.36 -9.37
CA VAL A 184 -6.22 -21.45 -10.09
C VAL A 184 -7.07 -21.91 -11.28
N ARG A 185 -8.38 -22.09 -11.09
CA ARG A 185 -9.30 -22.46 -12.17
C ARG A 185 -9.45 -21.34 -13.19
N SER A 186 -9.68 -20.10 -12.75
CA SER A 186 -9.96 -19.00 -13.67
C SER A 186 -8.72 -18.53 -14.44
N ALA A 187 -7.55 -18.48 -13.80
CA ALA A 187 -6.34 -17.93 -14.40
C ALA A 187 -5.52 -18.99 -15.16
N PHE A 188 -5.53 -20.24 -14.72
CA PHE A 188 -4.69 -21.31 -15.30
C PHE A 188 -5.48 -22.45 -15.92
N GLY A 189 -6.81 -22.50 -15.77
CA GLY A 189 -7.64 -23.59 -16.29
C GLY A 189 -7.38 -24.93 -15.62
N MET A 190 -6.76 -24.94 -14.44
CA MET A 190 -6.41 -26.15 -13.70
C MET A 190 -7.41 -26.39 -12.58
N LYS A 191 -7.80 -27.65 -12.34
CA LYS A 191 -8.55 -28.03 -11.15
C LYS A 191 -7.57 -28.28 -10.01
N SER A 192 -7.72 -27.54 -8.90
CA SER A 192 -7.09 -27.81 -7.61
C SER A 192 -8.04 -28.54 -6.69
#